data_AF-A0A7Y2THZ9-F1
#
_entry.id   AF-A0A7Y2THZ9-F1
#
_cell.length_a   1.000
_cell.length_b   1.000
_cell.length_c   1.000
_cell.angle_alpha   90.00
_cell.angle_beta   90.00
_cell.angle_gamma   90.00
#
_symmetry.space_group_name_H-M   'P 1'
#
loop_
_entity.id
_entity.type
_entity.pdbx_description
1 polymer ?
#
loop_
_entity_poly.entity_id
_entity_poly.type
_entity_poly.pdbx_seq_one_letter_code
_entity_poly.pdbx_strand_id
1 'polypeptide(L)'
;MKIQAKKGDGITVILNRYNLAAFPCNVDTFLKINSLERNDQLQLAKTYRLPISVYDYNDKSIRSTIDNNDYDLAVYIQHYNELMHENGLREYDYRSDKQLWVPIHALHCISSEEIKKSSTVEEEEEVDVNLSDHKEHTEQEDKEALRIETFPIFGADYEKTPIYTE
;
A
#
# COMPACT_ATOMS: atom_id res chain seq x y z
N MET A 1 13.19 1.80 10.39
CA MET A 1 12.06 2.34 11.17
C MET A 1 11.24 1.22 11.84
N LYS A 2 10.58 1.48 12.98
CA LYS A 2 9.74 0.52 13.71
C LYS A 2 8.38 1.12 14.07
N ILE A 3 7.31 0.32 14.04
CA ILE A 3 5.94 0.74 14.37
C ILE A 3 5.25 -0.31 15.23
N GLN A 4 4.30 0.12 16.05
CA GLN A 4 3.48 -0.79 16.85
C GLN A 4 2.15 -1.08 16.13
N ALA A 5 1.78 -2.35 16.03
CA ALA A 5 0.51 -2.74 15.42
C ALA A 5 -0.68 -2.32 16.29
N LYS A 6 -1.69 -1.72 15.66
CA LYS A 6 -2.97 -1.31 16.26
C LYS A 6 -4.03 -2.39 16.10
N LYS A 7 -5.14 -2.28 16.84
CA LYS A 7 -6.27 -3.20 16.72
C LYS A 7 -6.84 -3.13 15.30
N GLY A 8 -6.96 -4.29 14.65
CA GLY A 8 -7.44 -4.39 13.25
C GLY A 8 -6.34 -4.24 12.19
N ASP A 9 -5.09 -4.02 12.60
CA ASP A 9 -3.97 -3.97 11.65
C ASP A 9 -3.64 -5.37 11.12
N GLY A 10 -3.80 -5.56 9.81
CA GLY A 10 -3.14 -6.62 9.05
C GLY A 10 -1.89 -6.12 8.34
N ILE A 11 -1.12 -7.02 7.73
CA ILE A 11 0.10 -6.68 6.97
C ILE A 11 -0.19 -5.59 5.92
N THR A 12 -1.19 -5.82 5.08
CA THR A 12 -1.60 -4.89 4.02
C THR A 12 -2.09 -3.55 4.59
N VAL A 13 -2.85 -3.57 5.69
CA VAL A 13 -3.39 -2.36 6.31
C VAL A 13 -2.26 -1.45 6.81
N ILE A 14 -1.26 -2.03 7.47
CA ILE A 14 -0.08 -1.27 7.92
C ILE A 14 0.70 -0.75 6.72
N LEU A 15 0.98 -1.58 5.71
CA LEU A 15 1.75 -1.14 4.55
C LEU A 15 1.01 -0.05 3.76
N ASN A 16 -0.32 -0.12 3.63
CA ASN A 16 -1.13 0.92 3.01
C ASN A 16 -1.05 2.24 3.77
N ARG A 17 -1.10 2.19 5.11
CA ARG A 17 -0.96 3.40 5.94
C ARG A 17 0.31 4.18 5.61
N TYR A 18 1.40 3.50 5.25
CA TYR A 18 2.67 4.14 4.90
C TYR A 18 2.94 4.25 3.39
N ASN A 19 1.91 4.04 2.54
CA ASN A 19 2.01 4.02 1.08
C ASN A 19 3.05 3.03 0.53
N LEU A 20 3.09 1.83 1.11
CA LEU A 20 4.04 0.77 0.75
C LEU A 20 3.39 -0.43 0.07
N ALA A 21 2.09 -0.67 0.24
CA ALA A 21 1.51 -1.95 -0.19
C ALA A 21 1.35 -2.09 -1.71
N ALA A 22 1.38 -0.98 -2.46
CA ALA A 22 1.26 -0.99 -3.92
C ALA A 22 2.41 -1.75 -4.61
N PHE A 23 3.55 -1.91 -3.94
CA PHE A 23 4.74 -2.56 -4.51
C PHE A 23 4.99 -3.91 -3.81
N PRO A 24 4.91 -5.05 -4.53
CA PRO A 24 5.04 -6.39 -3.93
C PRO A 24 6.33 -6.60 -3.13
N CYS A 25 7.45 -6.04 -3.61
CA CYS A 25 8.74 -6.10 -2.92
C CYS A 25 8.75 -5.46 -1.52
N ASN A 26 7.90 -4.47 -1.23
CA ASN A 26 7.77 -3.96 0.13
C ASN A 26 7.11 -4.99 1.03
N VAL A 27 6.10 -5.71 0.52
CA VAL A 27 5.42 -6.79 1.25
C VAL A 27 6.43 -7.89 1.56
N ASP A 28 7.16 -8.36 0.56
CA ASP A 28 8.17 -9.41 0.73
C ASP A 28 9.28 -8.97 1.69
N THR A 29 9.74 -7.72 1.59
CA THR A 29 10.73 -7.16 2.51
C THR A 29 10.16 -7.09 3.93
N PHE A 30 8.93 -6.62 4.11
CA PHE A 30 8.28 -6.54 5.42
C PHE A 30 8.16 -7.92 6.08
N LEU A 31 7.73 -8.93 5.32
CA LEU A 31 7.66 -10.31 5.80
C LEU A 31 9.05 -10.81 6.24
N LYS A 32 10.06 -10.63 5.38
CA LYS A 32 11.43 -11.07 5.63
C LYS A 32 12.06 -10.42 6.87
N ILE A 33 11.98 -9.10 7.01
CA ILE A 33 12.63 -8.38 8.12
C ILE A 33 11.95 -8.56 9.47
N ASN A 34 10.71 -9.06 9.47
CA ASN A 34 9.93 -9.38 10.67
C ASN A 34 9.79 -10.89 10.94
N SER A 35 10.39 -11.73 10.08
CA SER A 35 10.26 -13.19 10.15
C SER A 35 8.81 -13.67 10.19
N LEU A 36 8.00 -13.16 9.25
CA LEU A 36 6.59 -13.49 9.09
C LEU A 36 6.37 -14.25 7.78
N GLU A 37 5.35 -15.09 7.77
CA GLU A 37 4.77 -15.68 6.56
C GLU A 37 3.59 -14.85 6.04
N ARG A 38 3.18 -15.07 4.79
CA ARG A 38 2.11 -14.30 4.13
C ARG A 38 0.76 -14.40 4.87
N ASN A 39 0.51 -15.54 5.49
CA ASN A 39 -0.75 -15.82 6.20
C ASN A 39 -0.67 -15.46 7.70
N ASP A 40 0.48 -14.98 8.18
CA ASP A 40 0.63 -14.61 9.58
C ASP A 40 -0.20 -13.38 9.91
N GLN A 41 -0.77 -13.40 11.12
CA GLN A 41 -1.48 -12.26 11.67
C GLN A 41 -0.53 -11.40 12.50
N LEU A 42 -0.70 -10.08 12.41
CA LEU A 42 0.04 -9.17 13.25
C LEU A 42 -0.50 -9.21 14.69
N GLN A 43 0.37 -9.57 15.61
CA GLN A 43 0.08 -9.53 17.04
C GLN A 43 -0.07 -8.09 17.53
N LEU A 44 -1.17 -7.82 18.23
CA LEU A 44 -1.45 -6.53 18.85
C LEU A 44 -0.32 -6.10 19.79
N ALA A 45 0.01 -4.82 19.81
CA ALA A 45 1.04 -4.22 20.65
C ALA A 45 2.48 -4.71 20.40
N LYS A 46 2.70 -5.63 19.45
CA LYS A 46 4.03 -6.01 18.97
C LYS A 46 4.58 -4.94 18.02
N THR A 47 5.89 -4.75 18.08
CA THR A 47 6.61 -3.82 17.23
C THR A 47 7.13 -4.54 15.98
N TYR A 48 6.86 -3.96 14.82
CA TYR A 48 7.32 -4.45 13.51
C TYR A 48 8.22 -3.41 12.85
N ARG A 49 9.18 -3.89 12.06
CA ARG A 49 10.03 -3.05 11.20
C ARG A 49 9.32 -2.80 9.88
N LEU A 50 9.35 -1.56 9.40
CA LEU A 50 8.85 -1.22 8.07
C LEU A 50 9.98 -1.30 7.03
N PRO A 51 9.67 -1.61 5.75
CA PRO A 51 10.61 -1.61 4.64
C PRO A 51 10.92 -0.18 4.19
N ILE A 52 11.40 0.64 5.13
CA ILE A 52 11.79 2.03 4.95
C ILE A 52 13.15 2.22 5.61
N SER A 53 14.11 2.69 4.81
CA SER A 53 15.43 3.13 5.24
C SER A 53 15.33 4.56 5.76
N VAL A 54 16.06 4.87 6.84
CA VAL A 54 16.13 6.21 7.40
C VAL A 54 17.56 6.71 7.21
N TYR A 55 17.70 7.85 6.54
CA TYR A 55 18.98 8.50 6.26
C TYR A 55 19.08 9.81 7.02
N ASP A 56 20.29 10.18 7.42
CA ASP A 56 20.57 11.50 7.98
C ASP A 56 20.66 12.51 6.83
N TYR A 57 19.64 13.36 6.70
CA TYR A 57 19.55 14.36 5.64
C TYR A 57 20.70 15.37 5.76
N ASN A 58 21.44 15.55 4.66
CA ASN A 58 22.70 16.28 4.68
C ASN A 58 22.58 17.80 4.47
N ASP A 59 21.35 18.34 4.53
CA ASP A 59 21.03 19.75 4.29
C ASP A 59 21.37 20.32 2.91
N LYS A 60 21.72 19.45 1.95
CA LYS A 60 22.03 19.86 0.57
C LYS A 60 20.98 19.36 -0.41
N SER A 61 20.84 18.05 -0.52
CA SER A 61 19.87 17.44 -1.42
C SER A 61 19.64 15.98 -1.07
N ILE A 62 18.46 15.47 -1.43
CA ILE A 62 18.14 14.05 -1.30
C ILE A 62 19.14 13.21 -2.10
N ARG A 63 19.47 13.61 -3.34
CA ARG A 63 20.44 12.93 -4.21
C ARG A 63 21.78 12.68 -3.54
N SER A 64 22.34 13.73 -2.93
CA SER A 64 23.62 13.63 -2.22
C SER A 64 23.51 12.98 -0.84
N THR A 65 22.31 12.90 -0.27
CA THR A 65 22.04 12.19 1.00
C THR A 65 22.07 10.68 0.78
N ILE A 66 21.50 10.20 -0.33
CA ILE A 66 21.36 8.76 -0.63
C ILE A 66 22.41 8.24 -1.63
N ASP A 67 23.36 9.09 -2.03
CA ASP A 67 24.37 8.82 -3.06
C ASP A 67 23.77 8.29 -4.38
N ASN A 68 22.68 8.91 -4.83
CA ASN A 68 22.01 8.60 -6.09
C ASN A 68 21.68 9.90 -6.83
N ASN A 69 22.17 10.03 -8.07
CA ASN A 69 22.02 11.25 -8.86
C ASN A 69 20.70 11.36 -9.65
N ASP A 70 19.82 10.37 -9.57
CA ASP A 70 18.51 10.37 -10.21
C ASP A 70 17.62 11.50 -9.62
N TYR A 71 17.16 12.38 -10.49
CA TYR A 71 16.32 13.51 -10.13
C TYR A 71 14.89 13.08 -9.81
N ASP A 72 14.31 12.20 -10.62
CA ASP A 72 12.91 11.78 -10.48
C ASP A 72 12.75 10.96 -9.19
N LEU A 73 13.74 10.12 -8.87
CA LEU A 73 13.79 9.42 -7.58
C LEU A 73 13.85 10.40 -6.40
N ALA A 74 14.64 11.47 -6.50
CA ALA A 74 14.75 12.45 -5.43
C ALA A 74 13.45 13.22 -5.22
N VAL A 75 12.75 13.58 -6.30
CA VAL A 75 11.43 14.21 -6.27
C VAL A 75 10.40 13.26 -5.66
N TYR A 76 10.38 11.99 -6.07
CA TYR A 76 9.54 10.97 -5.48
C TYR A 76 9.75 10.85 -3.96
N ILE A 77 11.02 10.74 -3.52
CA ILE A 77 11.35 10.65 -2.09
C ILE A 77 10.91 11.92 -1.34
N GLN A 78 11.08 13.11 -1.94
CA GLN A 78 10.60 14.35 -1.35
C GLN A 78 9.09 14.30 -1.10
N HIS A 79 8.30 14.02 -2.14
CA HIS A 79 6.85 13.93 -2.05
C HIS A 79 6.41 12.86 -1.04
N TYR A 80 7.08 11.71 -1.02
CA TYR A 80 6.81 10.68 -0.03
C TYR A 80 6.93 11.22 1.40
N ASN A 81 8.03 11.93 1.72
CA ASN A 81 8.25 12.45 3.07
C ASN A 81 7.28 13.56 3.45
N GLU A 82 6.97 14.46 2.51
CA GLU A 82 5.98 15.53 2.69
C GLU A 82 4.60 14.93 2.98
N LEU A 83 4.16 13.95 2.18
CA LEU A 83 2.90 13.24 2.37
C LEU A 83 2.83 12.50 3.70
N MET A 84 3.93 11.90 4.17
CA MET A 84 3.96 11.26 5.49
C MET A 84 3.80 12.28 6.63
N HIS A 85 4.30 13.51 6.45
CA HIS A 85 4.11 14.59 7.42
C HIS A 85 2.69 15.14 7.38
N GLU A 86 2.15 15.42 6.19
CA GLU A 86 0.79 15.92 5.99
C GLU A 86 -0.27 14.96 6.55
N ASN A 87 -0.06 13.65 6.39
CA ASN A 87 -0.95 12.63 6.96
C ASN A 87 -0.75 12.40 8.47
N GLY A 88 0.14 13.16 9.13
CA GLY A 88 0.41 13.05 10.56
C GLY A 88 1.12 11.74 10.98
N LEU A 89 1.70 11.01 10.02
CA LEU A 89 2.51 9.82 10.29
C LEU A 89 3.93 10.18 10.72
N ARG A 90 4.37 11.39 10.33
CA ARG A 90 5.57 12.06 10.83
C ARG A 90 5.18 13.32 11.57
N GLU A 91 5.74 13.48 12.76
CA GLU A 91 5.55 14.69 13.57
C GLU A 91 6.23 15.91 12.94
N TYR A 92 7.37 15.71 12.27
CA TYR A 92 8.17 16.79 11.67
C TYR A 92 8.49 16.51 10.19
N ASP A 93 8.62 17.59 9.43
CA ASP A 93 9.23 17.58 8.10
C ASP A 93 10.69 17.10 8.19
N TYR A 94 11.12 16.30 7.21
CA TYR A 94 12.46 15.71 7.17
C TYR A 94 13.59 16.75 7.14
N ARG A 95 13.32 17.97 6.68
CA ARG A 95 14.26 19.10 6.67
C ARG A 95 14.44 19.69 8.06
N SER A 96 13.51 19.45 8.98
CA SER A 96 13.58 19.92 10.36
C SER A 96 14.26 18.91 11.27
N ASP A 97 13.81 17.65 11.24
CA ASP A 97 14.34 16.57 12.09
C ASP A 97 15.57 15.85 11.51
N LYS A 98 15.92 16.18 10.26
CA LYS A 98 17.02 15.58 9.47
C LYS A 98 16.88 14.08 9.23
N GLN A 99 15.69 13.50 9.39
CA GLN A 99 15.45 12.09 9.12
C GLN A 99 14.75 11.92 7.78
N LEU A 100 15.48 11.52 6.74
CA LEU A 100 14.89 11.25 5.43
C LEU A 100 14.41 9.79 5.35
N TRP A 101 13.11 9.58 5.15
CA TRP A 101 12.54 8.25 4.98
C TRP A 101 12.54 7.86 3.51
N VAL A 102 13.15 6.72 3.20
CA VAL A 102 13.27 6.20 1.83
C VAL A 102 12.68 4.80 1.78
N PRO A 103 11.53 4.61 1.11
CA PRO A 103 10.96 3.29 0.92
C PRO A 103 11.89 2.36 0.13
N ILE A 104 11.92 1.07 0.49
CA ILE A 104 12.81 0.09 -0.16
C ILE A 104 12.49 -0.11 -1.64
N HIS A 105 11.21 -0.09 -2.02
CA HIS A 105 10.80 -0.22 -3.41
C HIS A 105 11.38 0.87 -4.32
N ALA A 106 11.55 2.08 -3.81
CA ALA A 106 12.14 3.20 -4.56
C ALA A 106 13.60 2.96 -4.95
N LEU A 107 14.31 2.08 -4.24
CA LEU A 107 15.73 1.80 -4.47
C LEU A 107 15.99 0.50 -5.24
N HIS A 108 15.15 -0.53 -5.06
CA HIS A 108 15.49 -1.90 -5.46
C HIS A 108 14.45 -2.61 -6.32
N CYS A 109 13.28 -2.01 -6.53
CA CYS A 109 12.13 -2.72 -7.08
C CYS A 109 11.60 -2.09 -8.35
N ILE A 110 11.71 -0.77 -8.46
CA ILE A 110 11.27 -0.04 -9.62
C ILE A 110 12.39 -0.06 -10.69
N SER A 111 12.05 -0.44 -11.92
CA SER A 111 12.90 -0.14 -13.07
C SER A 111 12.79 1.36 -13.38
N SER A 112 13.84 2.00 -13.94
CA SER A 112 13.86 3.45 -14.21
C SER A 112 12.68 4.00 -15.03
N GLU A 113 11.87 3.12 -15.65
CA GLU A 113 10.69 3.48 -16.44
C GLU A 113 9.43 3.71 -15.57
N GLU A 114 9.28 3.06 -14.41
CA GLU A 114 8.07 3.22 -13.59
C GLU A 114 8.15 4.42 -12.63
N ILE A 115 9.36 4.88 -12.27
CA ILE A 115 9.57 6.13 -11.50
C ILE A 115 9.03 7.36 -12.28
N LYS A 116 9.18 7.36 -13.60
CA LYS A 116 8.72 8.46 -14.46
C LYS A 116 7.20 8.57 -14.48
N LYS A 117 6.50 7.43 -14.54
CA LYS A 117 5.03 7.38 -14.48
C LYS A 117 4.45 7.87 -13.15
N SER A 118 5.16 7.67 -12.05
CA SER A 118 4.73 8.13 -10.73
C SER A 118 4.96 9.63 -10.48
N SER A 119 5.82 10.29 -11.27
CA SER A 119 6.22 11.69 -11.07
C SER A 119 5.49 12.66 -12.00
N THR A 120 4.93 12.16 -13.10
CA THR A 120 3.92 12.86 -13.88
C THR A 120 2.58 12.71 -13.16
N VAL A 121 2.16 13.75 -12.44
CA VAL A 121 0.73 13.99 -12.20
C VAL A 121 0.14 14.32 -13.57
N GLU A 122 -0.17 13.27 -14.32
CA GLU A 122 -1.18 13.33 -15.36
C GLU A 122 -2.52 13.08 -14.66
N GLU A 123 -3.47 13.94 -15.03
CA GLU A 123 -4.87 13.91 -14.64
C GLU A 123 -5.42 12.48 -14.70
N GLU A 124 -6.42 12.22 -13.86
CA GLU A 124 -7.23 11.00 -13.89
C GLU A 124 -7.61 10.63 -15.33
N GLU A 125 -6.82 9.79 -15.98
CA GLU A 125 -7.39 8.88 -16.96
C GLU A 125 -8.22 7.91 -16.13
N GLU A 126 -9.53 7.94 -16.34
CA GLU A 126 -10.44 6.85 -16.02
C GLU A 126 -9.87 5.57 -16.62
N VAL A 127 -8.94 4.93 -15.91
CA VAL A 127 -8.73 3.51 -16.07
C VAL A 127 -9.98 2.92 -15.44
N ASP A 128 -10.95 2.59 -16.30
CA ASP A 128 -12.03 1.67 -15.99
C ASP A 128 -11.36 0.36 -15.54
N VAL A 129 -11.03 0.28 -14.26
CA VAL A 129 -10.65 -0.96 -13.61
C VAL A 129 -11.96 -1.71 -13.51
N ASN A 130 -12.35 -2.34 -14.62
CA ASN A 130 -13.47 -3.24 -14.67
C ASN A 130 -13.11 -4.42 -13.76
N LEU A 131 -13.43 -4.28 -12.47
CA LEU A 131 -13.26 -5.30 -11.42
C LEU A 131 -14.07 -6.58 -11.72
N SER A 132 -14.85 -6.57 -12.80
CA SER A 132 -15.72 -7.63 -13.27
C SER A 132 -15.01 -8.86 -13.86
N ASP A 133 -13.72 -8.78 -14.20
CA ASP A 133 -13.03 -9.90 -14.86
C ASP A 133 -12.27 -10.84 -13.90
N HIS A 134 -12.40 -10.63 -12.58
CA HIS A 134 -12.05 -11.69 -11.63
C HIS A 134 -13.12 -12.77 -11.66
N LYS A 135 -12.87 -13.86 -12.40
CA LYS A 135 -13.55 -15.13 -12.12
C LYS A 135 -13.10 -15.61 -10.75
N GLU A 136 -13.86 -15.25 -9.72
CA GLU A 136 -13.81 -15.99 -8.46
C GLU A 136 -14.17 -17.44 -8.77
N HIS A 137 -13.29 -18.36 -8.39
CA HIS A 137 -13.63 -19.77 -8.37
C HIS A 137 -14.41 -20.01 -7.08
N THR A 138 -15.71 -19.71 -7.11
CA THR A 138 -16.63 -20.09 -6.04
C THR A 138 -16.86 -21.60 -6.11
N GLU A 139 -16.66 -22.29 -4.99
CA GLU A 139 -16.97 -23.72 -4.82
C GLU A 139 -18.50 -23.98 -4.74
N GLN A 140 -19.33 -23.05 -5.22
CA GLN A 140 -20.76 -23.28 -5.32
C GLN A 140 -21.03 -24.18 -6.53
N GLU A 141 -21.06 -25.49 -6.26
CA GLU A 141 -21.73 -26.48 -7.09
C GLU A 141 -23.10 -25.93 -7.54
N ASP A 142 -23.46 -26.18 -8.79
CA ASP A 142 -24.74 -25.83 -9.44
C ASP A 142 -25.96 -26.38 -8.67
N LYS A 143 -26.28 -25.77 -7.53
CA LYS A 143 -27.45 -26.08 -6.70
C LYS A 143 -28.57 -25.15 -7.14
N GLU A 144 -29.71 -25.73 -7.49
CA GLU A 144 -30.92 -24.97 -7.80
C GLU A 144 -31.31 -24.13 -6.56
N ALA A 145 -31.68 -22.87 -6.78
CA ALA A 145 -32.01 -21.96 -5.69
C ALA A 145 -33.27 -22.42 -4.94
N LEU A 146 -33.26 -22.38 -3.60
CA LEU A 146 -34.41 -22.76 -2.76
C LEU A 146 -35.58 -21.80 -2.96
N ARG A 147 -35.29 -20.49 -3.02
CA ARG A 147 -36.26 -19.42 -3.31
C ARG A 147 -35.58 -18.16 -3.81
N ILE A 148 -36.37 -17.26 -4.38
CA ILE A 148 -35.93 -15.92 -4.81
C ILE A 148 -36.57 -14.90 -3.86
N GLU A 149 -35.76 -14.02 -3.29
CA GLU A 149 -36.21 -12.92 -2.42
C GLU A 149 -35.91 -11.56 -3.05
N THR A 150 -36.70 -10.55 -2.65
CA THR A 150 -36.54 -9.17 -3.13
C THR A 150 -35.78 -8.31 -2.12
N PHE A 151 -34.62 -7.81 -2.52
CA PHE A 151 -33.76 -6.90 -1.75
C PHE A 151 -33.57 -5.58 -2.52
N PRO A 152 -34.42 -4.57 -2.27
CA PRO A 152 -34.37 -3.29 -2.99
C PRO A 152 -33.01 -2.57 -2.87
N ILE A 153 -32.24 -2.89 -1.84
CA ILE A 153 -30.91 -2.32 -1.57
C ILE A 153 -29.87 -2.68 -2.66
N PHE A 154 -30.09 -3.72 -3.46
CA PHE A 154 -29.16 -4.13 -4.53
C PHE A 154 -29.43 -3.41 -5.86
N GLY A 155 -30.43 -2.52 -5.92
CA GLY A 155 -30.82 -1.83 -7.13
C GLY A 155 -31.70 -2.68 -8.04
N ALA A 156 -32.39 -2.03 -8.99
CA ALA A 156 -33.43 -2.65 -9.79
C ALA A 156 -32.97 -3.88 -10.59
N ASP A 157 -31.71 -3.89 -11.03
CA ASP A 157 -31.16 -4.98 -11.83
C ASP A 157 -30.81 -6.23 -11.00
N TYR A 158 -30.61 -6.07 -9.68
CA TYR A 158 -30.17 -7.13 -8.77
C TYR A 158 -31.09 -7.34 -7.57
N GLU A 159 -32.24 -6.66 -7.54
CA GLU A 159 -33.17 -6.75 -6.41
C GLU A 159 -33.72 -8.17 -6.22
N LYS A 160 -33.71 -9.01 -7.25
CA LYS A 160 -34.16 -10.41 -7.16
C LYS A 160 -32.97 -11.32 -6.93
N THR A 161 -32.75 -11.73 -5.69
CA THR A 161 -31.57 -12.52 -5.31
C THR A 161 -31.95 -13.96 -4.98
N PRO A 162 -31.27 -14.98 -5.58
CA PRO A 162 -31.49 -16.38 -5.24
C PRO A 162 -30.91 -16.71 -3.86
N ILE A 163 -31.66 -17.49 -3.07
CA ILE A 163 -31.30 -17.96 -1.74
C ILE A 163 -31.03 -19.47 -1.80
N TYR A 164 -29.86 -19.90 -1.34
CA TYR A 164 -29.40 -21.30 -1.42
C TYR A 164 -29.39 -22.02 -0.05
N THR A 165 -29.70 -21.31 1.03
CA THR A 165 -29.75 -21.85 2.40
C THR A 165 -31.08 -21.51 3.06
N GLU A 166 -31.58 -22.39 3.93
CA GLU A 166 -32.84 -22.17 4.68
C GLU A 166 -32.75 -21.05 5.72
#